data_AF-A0A314ZZ54-F1
#
_entry.id   AF-A0A314ZZ54-F1
#
_cell.length_a   1.000
_cell.length_b   1.000
_cell.length_c   1.000
_cell.angle_alpha   90.00
_cell.angle_beta   90.00
_cell.angle_gamma   90.00
#
_symmetry.space_group_name_H-M   'P 1'
#
loop_
_entity.id
_entity.type
_entity.pdbx_description
1 polymer ?
#
loop_
_entity_poly.entity_id
_entity_poly.type
_entity_poly.pdbx_seq_one_letter_code
_entity_poly.pdbx_strand_id
1 'polypeptide(L)'
;MNPKINRLARENSPYLRQHSTNPVDWYPWSEEAFEQATRKNLPVFLSIGYSTCHWCHVRYRELARTTLSAFGGMLQRSPPAYSYMLTGLMLEAEATLVVIVTDSEKIGLKEMMGVVRKNNFLQTILLLKNPKSARDLARIAPYTFDMDVKEGRTTAYVCKGQSCAPPVNDPRELENLLF
;
A
#
# COMPACT_ATOMS: atom_id res chain seq x y z
N MET A 1 7.56 29.13 -3.88
CA MET A 1 7.81 28.14 -4.95
C MET A 1 6.66 28.26 -5.94
N ASN A 2 6.94 28.54 -7.23
CA ASN A 2 5.87 28.58 -8.24
C ASN A 2 5.32 27.17 -8.46
N PRO A 3 3.99 26.97 -8.46
CA PRO A 3 3.40 25.66 -8.71
C PRO A 3 3.78 25.23 -10.13
N LYS A 4 4.40 24.07 -10.26
CA LYS A 4 4.71 23.47 -11.56
C LYS A 4 3.38 23.13 -12.24
N ILE A 5 3.12 23.76 -13.38
CA ILE A 5 1.93 23.49 -14.19
C ILE A 5 2.20 22.23 -15.02
N ASN A 6 1.30 21.25 -14.94
CA ASN A 6 1.36 20.01 -15.71
C ASN A 6 0.62 20.14 -17.06
N ARG A 7 0.63 19.05 -17.85
CA ARG A 7 0.12 19.03 -19.23
C ARG A 7 -1.38 19.30 -19.34
N LEU A 8 -2.15 19.05 -18.27
CA LEU A 8 -3.59 19.26 -18.26
C LEU A 8 -4.01 20.72 -18.43
N ALA A 9 -3.10 21.68 -18.27
CA ALA A 9 -3.39 23.09 -18.54
C ALA A 9 -3.81 23.38 -20.00
N ARG A 10 -3.42 22.50 -20.94
CA ARG A 10 -3.72 22.63 -22.37
C ARG A 10 -5.03 21.93 -22.79
N GLU A 11 -5.68 21.24 -21.86
CA GLU A 11 -6.92 20.51 -22.15
C GLU A 11 -8.12 21.45 -22.24
N ASN A 12 -9.07 21.11 -23.11
CA ASN A 12 -10.32 21.87 -23.24
C ASN A 12 -11.25 21.67 -22.03
N SER A 13 -11.16 20.49 -21.39
CA SER A 13 -12.01 20.13 -20.25
C SER A 13 -11.73 21.03 -19.04
N PRO A 14 -12.74 21.75 -18.50
CA PRO A 14 -12.59 22.51 -17.26
C PRO A 14 -12.17 21.64 -16.07
N TYR A 15 -12.68 20.39 -16.03
CA TYR A 15 -12.31 19.42 -14.99
C TYR A 15 -10.81 19.10 -15.03
N LEU A 16 -10.25 18.81 -16.21
CA LEU A 16 -8.83 18.51 -16.34
C LEU A 16 -7.95 19.72 -15.99
N ARG A 17 -8.34 20.93 -16.44
CA ARG A 17 -7.60 22.17 -16.12
C ARG A 17 -7.56 22.48 -14.63
N GLN A 18 -8.60 22.13 -13.88
CA GLN A 18 -8.63 22.28 -12.42
C GLN A 18 -7.49 21.50 -11.73
N HIS A 19 -7.01 20.41 -12.34
CA HIS A 19 -5.91 19.60 -11.82
C HIS A 19 -4.53 19.99 -12.38
N SER A 20 -4.43 21.07 -13.18
CA SER A 20 -3.19 21.47 -13.85
C SER A 20 -2.07 21.94 -12.93
N THR A 21 -2.39 22.37 -11.71
CA THR A 21 -1.42 22.82 -10.70
C THR A 21 -1.15 21.78 -9.63
N ASN A 22 -1.76 20.59 -9.74
CA ASN A 22 -1.51 19.49 -8.81
C ASN A 22 -0.03 19.06 -8.88
N PRO A 23 0.57 18.63 -7.75
CA PRO A 23 1.98 18.23 -7.70
C PRO A 23 2.26 16.95 -8.49
N VAL A 24 1.22 16.17 -8.83
CA VAL A 24 1.31 15.01 -9.70
C VAL A 24 1.49 15.47 -11.15
N ASP A 25 2.48 14.91 -11.84
CA ASP A 25 2.75 15.21 -13.24
C ASP A 25 1.74 14.51 -14.16
N TRP A 26 0.49 14.99 -14.13
CA TRP A 26 -0.60 14.39 -14.89
C TRP A 26 -0.39 14.49 -16.40
N TYR A 27 -0.76 13.41 -17.09
CA TYR A 27 -0.93 13.33 -18.53
C TYR A 27 -2.42 13.22 -18.85
N PRO A 28 -2.92 13.83 -19.94
CA PRO A 28 -4.20 13.45 -20.50
C PRO A 28 -4.13 12.01 -21.04
N TRP A 29 -5.28 11.44 -21.38
CA TRP A 29 -5.30 10.15 -22.08
C TRP A 29 -4.68 10.29 -23.46
N SER A 30 -3.47 9.75 -23.65
CA SER A 30 -2.72 9.88 -24.90
C SER A 30 -1.70 8.75 -25.08
N GLU A 31 -1.30 8.49 -26.32
CA GLU A 31 -0.21 7.55 -26.63
C GLU A 31 1.10 7.95 -25.95
N GLU A 32 1.39 9.26 -25.84
CA GLU A 32 2.57 9.78 -25.14
C GLU A 32 2.65 9.29 -23.69
N ALA A 33 1.51 9.22 -22.98
CA ALA A 33 1.46 8.76 -21.60
C ALA A 33 1.87 7.27 -21.49
N PHE A 34 1.40 6.44 -22.42
CA PHE A 34 1.72 5.01 -22.46
C PHE A 34 3.16 4.77 -22.90
N GLU A 35 3.68 5.52 -23.88
CA GLU A 35 5.09 5.44 -24.25
C GLU A 35 6.02 5.83 -23.11
N GLN A 36 5.68 6.86 -22.35
CA GLN A 36 6.45 7.27 -21.17
C GLN A 36 6.46 6.18 -20.09
N ALA A 37 5.31 5.54 -19.84
CA ALA A 37 5.22 4.42 -18.91
C ALA A 37 6.09 3.24 -19.35
N THR A 38 6.04 2.86 -20.63
CA THR A 38 6.88 1.81 -21.22
C THR A 38 8.37 2.16 -21.14
N ARG A 39 8.77 3.37 -21.57
CA ARG A 39 10.17 3.83 -21.52
C ARG A 39 10.75 3.82 -20.11
N LYS A 40 9.94 4.18 -19.11
CA LYS A 40 10.36 4.22 -17.70
C LYS A 40 10.18 2.88 -16.98
N ASN A 41 9.56 1.89 -17.62
CA ASN A 41 9.15 0.63 -17.02
C ASN A 41 8.35 0.83 -15.71
N LEU A 42 7.37 1.74 -15.76
CA LEU A 42 6.47 2.07 -14.64
C LEU A 42 5.01 1.78 -15.01
N PRO A 43 4.17 1.36 -14.04
CA PRO A 43 2.74 1.18 -14.30
C PRO A 43 2.03 2.51 -14.55
N VAL A 44 0.91 2.46 -15.29
CA VAL A 44 0.01 3.61 -15.48
C VAL A 44 -1.00 3.66 -14.35
N PHE A 45 -1.07 4.79 -13.64
CA PHE A 45 -2.15 5.09 -12.71
C PHE A 45 -3.23 5.89 -13.45
N LEU A 46 -4.37 5.25 -13.73
CA LEU A 46 -5.50 5.89 -14.41
C LEU A 46 -6.51 6.43 -13.39
N SER A 47 -6.76 7.75 -13.45
CA SER A 47 -7.77 8.43 -12.63
C SER A 47 -8.85 9.01 -13.53
N ILE A 48 -10.09 8.56 -13.36
CA ILE A 48 -11.25 8.99 -14.16
C ILE A 48 -12.20 9.78 -13.26
N GLY A 49 -12.68 10.93 -13.76
CA GLY A 49 -13.70 11.71 -13.09
C GLY A 49 -14.30 12.76 -14.02
N TYR A 50 -15.24 13.53 -13.49
CA TYR A 50 -15.97 14.55 -14.23
C TYR A 50 -16.36 15.72 -13.31
N SER A 51 -16.69 16.88 -13.90
CA SER A 51 -16.85 18.14 -13.17
C SER A 51 -17.91 18.10 -12.07
N THR A 52 -18.99 17.34 -12.23
CA THR A 52 -20.09 17.24 -11.25
C THR A 52 -20.00 16.01 -10.35
N CYS A 53 -18.87 15.29 -10.35
CA CYS A 53 -18.65 14.13 -9.50
C CYS A 53 -18.36 14.55 -8.05
N HIS A 54 -19.35 14.47 -7.16
CA HIS A 54 -19.16 14.77 -5.73
C HIS A 54 -18.00 13.98 -5.10
N TRP A 55 -17.87 12.70 -5.47
CA TRP A 55 -16.83 11.81 -4.98
C TRP A 55 -15.41 12.17 -5.45
N CYS A 56 -15.28 12.83 -6.60
CA CYS A 56 -14.01 13.20 -7.22
C CYS A 56 -13.42 14.49 -6.64
N HIS A 57 -14.26 15.32 -6.00
CA HIS A 57 -13.87 16.65 -5.50
C HIS A 57 -13.74 16.73 -3.98
N VAL A 58 -14.61 16.05 -3.21
CA VAL A 58 -14.82 16.41 -1.80
C VAL A 58 -14.77 15.23 -0.82
N ARG A 59 -15.03 13.99 -1.28
CA ARG A 59 -15.31 12.82 -0.41
C ARG A 59 -14.45 12.73 0.84
N TYR A 60 -13.14 12.56 0.66
CA TYR A 60 -12.27 12.24 1.80
C TYR A 60 -12.11 13.42 2.74
N ARG A 61 -12.11 14.64 2.19
CA ARG A 61 -12.04 15.86 2.99
C ARG A 61 -13.34 16.10 3.77
N GLU A 62 -14.48 15.82 3.16
CA GLU A 62 -15.78 15.95 3.81
C GLU A 62 -16.01 14.86 4.86
N LEU A 63 -15.69 13.60 4.56
CA LEU A 63 -15.70 12.52 5.54
C LEU A 63 -14.77 12.81 6.72
N ALA A 64 -13.55 13.29 6.46
CA ALA A 64 -12.63 13.71 7.51
C ALA A 64 -13.21 14.87 8.32
N ARG A 65 -13.77 15.89 7.66
CA ARG A 65 -14.39 17.05 8.34
C ARG A 65 -15.58 16.63 9.19
N THR A 66 -16.46 15.77 8.69
CA THR A 66 -17.64 15.27 9.41
C THR A 66 -17.22 14.47 10.63
N THR A 67 -16.25 13.57 10.47
CA THR A 67 -15.67 12.80 11.58
C THR A 67 -15.06 13.73 12.63
N LEU A 68 -14.20 14.66 12.22
CA LEU A 68 -13.55 15.61 13.14
C LEU A 68 -14.56 16.55 13.81
N SER A 69 -15.64 16.94 13.13
CA SER A 69 -16.69 17.79 13.70
C SER A 69 -17.51 17.01 14.74
N ALA A 70 -17.88 15.76 14.45
CA ALA A 70 -18.64 14.92 15.36
C ALA A 70 -17.88 14.63 16.67
N PHE A 71 -16.57 14.41 16.58
CA PHE A 71 -15.72 14.10 17.74
C PHE A 71 -14.95 15.31 18.30
N GLY A 72 -15.06 16.48 17.68
CA GLY A 72 -14.23 17.66 17.98
C GLY A 72 -14.32 18.13 19.43
N GLY A 73 -15.52 18.11 20.02
CA GLY A 73 -15.71 18.48 21.42
C GLY A 73 -15.06 17.48 22.40
N MET A 74 -14.98 16.21 22.04
CA MET A 74 -14.33 15.17 22.87
C MET A 74 -12.80 15.19 22.65
N LEU A 75 -12.34 15.41 21.42
CA LEU A 75 -10.93 15.64 21.07
C LEU A 75 -10.32 16.82 21.82
N GLN A 76 -11.02 17.96 21.90
CA GLN A 76 -10.54 19.15 22.62
C GLN A 76 -10.39 18.92 24.13
N ARG A 77 -11.21 18.07 24.73
CA ARG A 77 -11.18 17.80 26.18
C ARG A 77 -10.01 16.90 26.60
N SER A 78 -9.55 16.01 25.71
CA SER A 78 -8.42 15.14 26.00
C SER A 78 -7.69 14.70 24.71
N PRO A 79 -6.93 15.61 24.07
CA PRO A 79 -6.25 15.28 22.81
C PRO A 79 -5.30 14.06 22.91
N PRO A 80 -4.46 13.92 23.96
CA PRO A 80 -3.56 12.78 24.08
C PRO A 80 -4.27 11.42 24.23
N ALA A 81 -5.48 11.39 24.81
CA ALA A 81 -6.20 10.13 25.04
C ALA A 81 -6.51 9.39 23.73
N TYR A 82 -6.74 10.11 22.64
CA TYR A 82 -6.98 9.49 21.33
C TYR A 82 -5.71 8.93 20.70
N SER A 83 -4.58 9.61 20.88
CA SER A 83 -3.28 9.08 20.47
C SER A 83 -2.96 7.81 21.25
N TYR A 84 -3.16 7.81 22.58
CA TYR A 84 -2.99 6.62 23.40
C TYR A 84 -3.98 5.51 23.06
N MET A 85 -5.22 5.83 22.71
CA MET A 85 -6.20 4.84 22.27
C MET A 85 -5.81 4.21 20.91
N LEU A 86 -5.30 5.00 19.97
CA LEU A 86 -4.74 4.47 18.72
C LEU A 86 -3.53 3.59 18.99
N THR A 87 -2.62 4.02 19.88
CA THR A 87 -1.47 3.20 20.29
C THR A 87 -1.91 1.90 20.96
N GLY A 88 -2.91 1.96 21.85
CA GLY A 88 -3.49 0.78 22.48
C GLY A 88 -4.11 -0.16 21.46
N LEU A 89 -4.90 0.36 20.51
CA LEU A 89 -5.44 -0.42 19.40
C LEU A 89 -4.36 -1.05 18.53
N MET A 90 -3.26 -0.32 18.25
CA MET A 90 -2.13 -0.85 17.50
C MET A 90 -1.39 -1.98 18.24
N LEU A 91 -1.33 -1.90 19.57
CA LEU A 91 -0.72 -2.95 20.41
C LEU A 91 -1.63 -4.17 20.56
N GLU A 92 -2.93 -3.96 20.79
CA GLU A 92 -3.93 -5.02 20.95
C GLU A 92 -4.17 -5.81 19.67
N ALA A 93 -4.17 -5.14 18.52
CA ALA A 93 -4.59 -5.76 17.28
C ALA A 93 -3.48 -6.60 16.60
N GLU A 94 -2.38 -6.88 17.32
CA GLU A 94 -1.26 -7.77 16.96
C GLU A 94 -0.95 -7.79 15.46
N ALA A 95 -0.07 -6.89 15.01
CA ALA A 95 0.30 -6.79 13.60
C ALA A 95 0.66 -8.15 13.01
N THR A 96 0.02 -8.50 11.89
CA THR A 96 0.35 -9.72 11.15
C THR A 96 1.57 -9.43 10.30
N LEU A 97 2.68 -10.07 10.62
CA LEU A 97 3.89 -10.00 9.82
C LEU A 97 3.87 -11.10 8.76
N VAL A 98 4.04 -10.71 7.50
CA VAL A 98 4.17 -11.64 6.38
C VAL A 98 5.54 -11.42 5.74
N VAL A 99 6.39 -12.45 5.79
CA VAL A 99 7.68 -12.47 5.10
C VAL A 99 7.54 -13.38 3.88
N ILE A 100 7.59 -12.78 2.69
CA ILE A 100 7.66 -13.52 1.44
C ILE A 100 9.13 -13.71 1.07
N VAL A 101 9.58 -14.96 1.03
CA VAL A 101 10.94 -15.34 0.66
C VAL A 101 10.93 -15.95 -0.72
N THR A 102 11.75 -15.42 -1.63
CA THR A 102 11.80 -15.86 -3.02
C THR A 102 13.25 -15.84 -3.52
N ASP A 103 13.58 -16.72 -4.45
CA ASP A 103 14.89 -16.80 -5.08
C ASP A 103 14.94 -15.99 -6.39
N SER A 104 15.97 -16.21 -7.20
CA SER A 104 16.14 -15.56 -8.50
C SER A 104 15.08 -16.02 -9.52
N GLU A 105 14.61 -17.27 -9.42
CA GLU A 105 13.63 -17.89 -10.33
C GLU A 105 12.21 -17.38 -10.06
N LYS A 106 11.94 -16.95 -8.83
CA LYS A 106 10.65 -16.33 -8.42
C LYS A 106 9.45 -17.23 -8.64
N ILE A 107 9.64 -18.55 -8.56
CA ILE A 107 8.60 -19.54 -8.78
C ILE A 107 7.51 -19.35 -7.72
N GLY A 108 6.26 -19.10 -8.15
CA GLY A 108 5.12 -18.89 -7.25
C GLY A 108 5.00 -17.48 -6.65
N LEU A 109 5.91 -16.54 -6.98
CA LEU A 109 5.90 -15.21 -6.36
C LEU A 109 4.65 -14.41 -6.69
N LYS A 110 4.18 -14.49 -7.93
CA LYS A 110 3.04 -13.68 -8.40
C LYS A 110 1.75 -14.13 -7.71
N GLU A 111 1.58 -15.42 -7.54
CA GLU A 111 0.46 -16.08 -6.89
C GLU A 111 0.41 -15.72 -5.41
N MET A 112 1.53 -15.87 -4.70
CA MET A 112 1.65 -15.52 -3.28
C MET A 112 1.40 -14.02 -3.04
N MET A 113 2.00 -13.15 -3.85
CA MET A 113 1.75 -11.71 -3.79
C MET A 113 0.30 -11.35 -4.12
N GLY A 114 -0.38 -12.15 -4.94
CA GLY A 114 -1.80 -12.02 -5.23
C GLY A 114 -2.66 -12.22 -3.98
N VAL A 115 -2.35 -13.23 -3.16
CA VAL A 115 -3.03 -13.49 -1.89
C VAL A 115 -2.77 -12.36 -0.89
N VAL A 116 -1.50 -11.98 -0.71
CA VAL A 116 -1.15 -10.88 0.22
C VAL A 116 -1.83 -9.56 -0.16
N ARG A 117 -1.94 -9.24 -1.45
CA ARG A 117 -2.60 -8.00 -1.91
C ARG A 117 -4.12 -7.99 -1.71
N LYS A 118 -4.76 -9.17 -1.63
CA LYS A 118 -6.18 -9.27 -1.29
C LYS A 118 -6.42 -9.03 0.20
N ASN A 119 -5.40 -9.21 1.04
CA ASN A 119 -5.49 -8.96 2.47
C ASN A 119 -5.59 -7.45 2.71
N ASN A 120 -6.78 -6.99 3.10
CA ASN A 120 -7.13 -5.57 3.25
C ASN A 120 -6.84 -5.00 4.66
N PHE A 121 -6.03 -5.67 5.47
CA PHE A 121 -5.79 -5.25 6.84
C PHE A 121 -4.74 -4.13 6.96
N LEU A 122 -5.13 -3.04 7.64
CA LEU A 122 -4.30 -1.88 7.98
C LEU A 122 -3.08 -2.20 8.87
N GLN A 123 -2.93 -3.45 9.31
CA GLN A 123 -1.91 -3.90 10.27
C GLN A 123 -1.09 -5.08 9.76
N THR A 124 -1.06 -5.28 8.44
CA THR A 124 -0.14 -6.26 7.84
C THR A 124 1.18 -5.61 7.49
N ILE A 125 2.28 -6.11 8.07
CA ILE A 125 3.63 -5.73 7.68
C ILE A 125 4.13 -6.75 6.67
N LEU A 126 4.40 -6.31 5.44
CA LEU A 126 4.91 -7.17 4.38
C LEU A 126 6.42 -6.93 4.18
N LEU A 127 7.21 -7.98 4.33
CA LEU A 127 8.64 -8.00 4.01
C LEU A 127 8.88 -8.92 2.81
N LEU A 128 9.67 -8.45 1.84
CA LEU A 128 10.09 -9.25 0.69
C LEU A 128 11.59 -9.57 0.78
N LYS A 129 11.93 -10.82 1.09
CA LYS A 129 13.30 -11.34 1.10
C LYS A 129 13.62 -11.99 -0.24
N ASN A 130 14.60 -11.44 -0.95
CA ASN A 130 15.14 -11.99 -2.18
C ASN A 130 16.66 -11.83 -2.20
N PRO A 131 17.40 -12.39 -3.18
CA PRO A 131 18.87 -12.32 -3.21
C PRO A 131 19.44 -10.89 -3.14
N LYS A 132 18.70 -9.88 -3.60
CA LYS A 132 19.11 -8.47 -3.53
C LYS A 132 18.83 -7.83 -2.17
N SER A 133 17.73 -8.19 -1.51
CA SER A 133 17.31 -7.59 -0.23
C SER A 133 17.73 -8.36 1.01
N ALA A 134 18.13 -9.63 0.89
CA ALA A 134 18.34 -10.53 2.03
C ALA A 134 19.32 -9.99 3.07
N ARG A 135 20.45 -9.41 2.63
CA ARG A 135 21.47 -8.85 3.54
C ARG A 135 20.95 -7.66 4.32
N ASP A 136 20.35 -6.69 3.64
CA ASP A 136 19.82 -5.49 4.29
C ASP A 136 18.64 -5.82 5.20
N LEU A 137 17.80 -6.78 4.77
CA LEU A 137 16.67 -7.23 5.55
C LEU A 137 17.13 -7.93 6.83
N ALA A 138 18.13 -8.79 6.78
CA ALA A 138 18.70 -9.42 7.98
C ALA A 138 19.33 -8.41 8.94
N ARG A 139 19.80 -7.25 8.45
CA ARG A 139 20.30 -6.18 9.32
C ARG A 139 19.18 -5.42 10.04
N ILE A 140 18.06 -5.19 9.37
CA ILE A 140 16.92 -4.41 9.90
C ILE A 140 15.96 -5.30 10.71
N ALA A 141 15.78 -6.54 10.27
CA ALA A 141 14.90 -7.56 10.83
C ALA A 141 15.68 -8.89 10.98
N PRO A 142 16.53 -9.03 12.02
CA PRO A 142 17.44 -10.17 12.17
C PRO A 142 16.77 -11.54 12.21
N TYR A 143 15.53 -11.62 12.70
CA TYR A 143 14.74 -12.85 12.71
C TYR A 143 14.46 -13.41 11.30
N THR A 144 14.63 -12.61 10.24
CA THR A 144 14.48 -13.08 8.85
C THR A 144 15.70 -13.83 8.32
N PHE A 145 16.80 -13.88 9.08
CA PHE A 145 18.07 -14.47 8.63
C PHE A 145 17.89 -15.94 8.19
N ASP A 146 17.26 -16.76 9.03
CA ASP A 146 17.05 -18.20 8.78
C ASP A 146 15.78 -18.53 7.97
N MET A 147 15.06 -17.51 7.50
CA MET A 147 13.87 -17.70 6.66
C MET A 147 14.27 -17.89 5.20
N ASP A 148 14.24 -19.12 4.73
CA ASP A 148 14.65 -19.49 3.37
C ASP A 148 13.51 -19.97 2.50
N VAL A 149 13.76 -20.02 1.20
CA VAL A 149 12.92 -20.73 0.24
C VAL A 149 12.85 -22.21 0.65
N LYS A 150 11.63 -22.72 0.78
CA LYS A 150 11.32 -24.13 0.99
C LYS A 150 10.83 -24.75 -0.32
N GLU A 151 11.21 -26.01 -0.54
CA GLU A 151 10.80 -26.78 -1.72
C GLU A 151 11.11 -26.13 -3.08
N GLY A 152 12.12 -25.25 -3.13
CA GLY A 152 12.50 -24.53 -4.34
C GLY A 152 11.40 -23.58 -4.86
N ARG A 153 10.47 -23.15 -4.00
CA ARG A 153 9.36 -22.26 -4.36
C ARG A 153 9.26 -21.08 -3.41
N THR A 154 8.67 -19.99 -3.88
CA THR A 154 8.36 -18.83 -3.02
C THR A 154 7.61 -19.31 -1.78
N THR A 155 8.10 -18.87 -0.63
CA THR A 155 7.63 -19.32 0.69
C THR A 155 7.12 -18.14 1.48
N ALA A 156 5.96 -18.27 2.11
CA ALA A 156 5.46 -17.30 3.06
C ALA A 156 5.69 -17.78 4.50
N TYR A 157 6.18 -16.86 5.33
CA TYR A 157 6.20 -16.99 6.78
C TYR A 157 5.20 -15.98 7.34
N VAL A 158 4.22 -16.47 8.10
CA VAL A 158 3.18 -15.63 8.70
C VAL A 158 3.32 -15.69 10.22
N CYS A 159 3.53 -14.53 10.83
CA CYS A 159 3.69 -14.39 12.28
C CYS A 159 2.62 -13.46 12.85
N LYS A 160 2.01 -13.87 13.96
CA LYS A 160 1.02 -13.10 14.73
C LYS A 160 1.46 -13.07 16.19
N GLY A 161 1.54 -11.87 16.76
CA GLY A 161 2.12 -11.65 18.08
C GLY A 161 3.56 -12.15 18.18
N GLN A 162 3.80 -13.12 19.07
CA GLN A 162 5.13 -13.71 19.31
C GLN A 162 5.33 -15.08 18.63
N SER A 163 4.38 -15.51 17.80
CA SER A 163 4.39 -16.85 17.20
C SER A 163 4.32 -16.79 15.67
N CYS A 164 4.94 -17.78 15.03
CA CYS A 164 4.87 -17.96 13.59
C CYS A 164 4.24 -19.30 13.26
N ALA A 165 3.39 -19.34 12.23
CA ALA A 165 2.91 -20.57 11.65
C ALA A 165 4.04 -21.30 10.89
N PRO A 166 3.89 -22.60 10.59
CA PRO A 166 4.77 -23.28 9.65
C PRO A 166 4.83 -22.54 8.30
N PRO A 167 5.99 -22.52 7.62
CA PRO A 167 6.12 -21.89 6.32
C PRO A 167 5.23 -22.58 5.29
N VAL A 168 4.61 -21.79 4.42
CA VAL A 168 3.71 -22.29 3.36
C VAL A 168 4.20 -21.92 1.97
N ASN A 169 4.04 -22.85 1.03
CA ASN A 169 4.37 -22.68 -0.38
C ASN A 169 3.11 -22.65 -1.28
N ASP A 170 1.96 -23.07 -0.76
CA ASP A 170 0.67 -23.02 -1.47
C ASP A 170 -0.05 -21.69 -1.18
N PRO A 171 -0.44 -20.92 -2.21
CA PRO A 171 -1.29 -19.75 -2.07
C PRO A 171 -2.59 -20.00 -1.27
N ARG A 172 -3.19 -21.18 -1.35
CA ARG A 172 -4.42 -21.50 -0.60
C ARG A 172 -4.16 -21.63 0.91
N GLU A 173 -3.04 -22.23 1.28
CA GLU A 173 -2.62 -22.31 2.68
C GLU A 173 -2.30 -20.91 3.22
N LEU A 174 -1.65 -20.06 2.42
CA LEU A 174 -1.43 -18.66 2.77
C LEU A 174 -2.76 -17.91 2.94
N GLU A 175 -3.76 -18.17 2.11
CA GLU A 175 -5.09 -17.57 2.23
C GLU A 175 -5.72 -17.94 3.59
N ASN A 176 -5.68 -19.21 3.99
CA ASN A 176 -6.19 -19.67 5.29
C ASN A 176 -5.46 -19.08 6.51
N LEU A 177 -4.21 -18.63 6.36
CA LEU A 177 -3.47 -17.97 7.44
C LEU A 177 -3.83 -16.48 7.58
N LEU A 178 -4.29 -15.86 6.49
CA LEU A 178 -4.54 -14.41 6.42
C LEU A 178 -6.02 -14.03 6.54
N PHE A 179 -6.95 -14.92 6.20
CA PHE A 179 -8.41 -14.71 6.26
C PHE A 179 -9.08 -15.70 7.21
#